data_AF-A0ABD0QYZ8-F1
#
_entry.id   AF-A0ABD0QYZ8-F1
#
_cell.length_a   1.000
_cell.length_b   1.000
_cell.length_c   1.000
_cell.angle_alpha   90.00
_cell.angle_beta   90.00
_cell.angle_gamma   90.00
#
_symmetry.space_group_name_H-M   'P 1'
#
loop_
_entity.id
_entity.type
_entity.pdbx_description
1 polymer ?
#
loop_
_entity_poly.entity_id
_entity_poly.type
_entity_poly.pdbx_seq_one_letter_code
_entity_poly.pdbx_strand_id
1 'polypeptide(L)'
;ECLYLEYKKTGELLVDLGSDQTSLHNPFSGGYYPMQLTFRQANQLMNTDPDRFKTLVHESLRRHVAAINKLSDAGMFFWDYGNAFLLEAQRAGK
;
A
#
# COMPACT_ATOMS: atom_id res chain seq x y z
N GLU A 1 4.16 -1.99 -5.90
CA GLU A 1 4.93 -3.25 -5.82
C GLU A 1 5.81 -3.52 -7.04
N CYS A 2 5.36 -3.25 -8.28
CA CYS A 2 6.16 -3.48 -9.49
C CYS A 2 7.56 -2.83 -9.46
N LEU A 3 7.69 -1.57 -9.03
CA LEU A 3 8.98 -0.88 -8.93
C LEU A 3 9.94 -1.57 -7.95
N TYR A 4 9.43 -2.01 -6.81
CA TYR A 4 10.22 -2.74 -5.82
C TYR A 4 10.65 -4.12 -6.34
N LEU A 5 9.77 -4.83 -7.06
CA LEU A 5 10.11 -6.12 -7.67
C LEU A 5 11.17 -5.97 -8.75
N GLU A 6 11.09 -4.91 -9.56
CA GLU A 6 12.10 -4.63 -10.58
C GLU A 6 13.44 -4.26 -9.95
N TYR A 7 13.44 -3.36 -8.96
CA TYR A 7 14.64 -3.03 -8.18
C TYR A 7 15.27 -4.27 -7.55
N LYS A 8 14.48 -5.19 -6.99
CA LYS A 8 14.99 -6.44 -6.43
C LYS A 8 15.61 -7.36 -7.49
N LYS A 9 15.13 -7.32 -8.73
CA LYS A 9 15.59 -8.17 -9.83
C LYS A 9 16.86 -7.61 -10.49
N THR A 10 16.93 -6.30 -10.71
CA THR A 10 17.98 -5.66 -11.52
C THR A 10 18.98 -4.86 -10.69
N GLY A 11 18.61 -4.46 -9.47
CA GLY A 11 19.36 -3.49 -8.65
C GLY A 11 19.23 -2.05 -9.16
N GLU A 12 18.46 -1.82 -10.22
CA GLU A 12 18.30 -0.50 -10.82
C GLU A 12 17.17 0.28 -10.14
N LEU A 13 17.50 1.47 -9.63
CA LEU A 13 16.50 2.38 -9.09
C LEU A 13 15.86 3.17 -10.24
N LEU A 14 14.67 2.74 -10.66
CA LEU A 14 13.96 3.34 -11.79
C LEU A 14 13.24 4.65 -11.46
N VAL A 15 13.16 5.03 -10.19
CA VAL A 15 12.40 6.20 -9.73
C VAL A 15 13.15 6.96 -8.65
N ASP A 16 13.28 8.26 -8.83
CA ASP A 16 13.87 9.16 -7.84
C ASP A 16 12.83 9.69 -6.84
N LEU A 17 11.58 9.83 -7.29
CA LEU A 17 10.49 10.46 -6.54
C LEU A 17 9.28 9.53 -6.45
N GLY A 18 8.72 9.38 -5.25
CA GLY A 18 7.53 8.57 -5.00
C GLY A 18 6.55 9.23 -4.02
N SER A 19 5.26 9.01 -4.22
CA SER A 19 4.20 9.44 -3.32
C SER A 19 3.03 8.45 -3.37
N ASP A 20 2.14 8.48 -2.39
CA ASP A 20 0.87 7.75 -2.41
C ASP A 20 -0.33 8.71 -2.42
N GLN A 21 -1.31 8.44 -3.27
CA GLN A 21 -2.55 9.22 -3.37
C GLN A 21 -3.80 8.33 -3.29
N THR A 22 -3.68 7.16 -2.66
CA THR A 22 -4.84 6.31 -2.41
C THR A 22 -5.78 6.95 -1.39
N SER A 23 -7.05 6.56 -1.33
CA SER A 23 -8.03 7.19 -0.44
C SER A 23 -7.98 6.60 0.98
N LEU A 24 -6.82 6.68 1.64
CA LEU A 24 -6.59 6.10 2.97
C LEU A 24 -7.32 6.83 4.11
N HIS A 25 -8.00 7.94 3.84
CA HIS A 25 -8.99 8.50 4.77
C HIS A 25 -10.22 7.60 4.97
N ASN A 26 -10.46 6.64 4.08
CA ASN A 26 -11.55 5.65 4.19
C ASN A 26 -11.13 4.29 3.60
N PRO A 27 -10.14 3.60 4.20
CA PRO A 27 -9.51 2.45 3.58
C PRO A 27 -10.44 1.24 3.46
N PHE A 28 -11.41 1.12 4.37
CA PHE A 28 -12.27 -0.06 4.49
C PHE A 28 -13.58 0.02 3.70
N SER A 29 -13.91 1.18 3.13
CA SER A 29 -15.13 1.37 2.34
C SER A 29 -14.80 1.68 0.87
N GLY A 30 -13.75 1.06 0.34
CA GLY A 30 -13.33 1.21 -1.05
C GLY A 30 -12.32 2.32 -1.30
N GLY A 31 -11.74 2.92 -0.26
CA GLY A 31 -10.63 3.87 -0.42
C GLY A 31 -9.28 3.20 -0.69
N TYR A 32 -9.15 1.92 -0.32
CA TYR A 32 -7.96 1.12 -0.56
C TYR A 32 -8.34 -0.33 -0.89
N TYR A 33 -7.70 -0.91 -1.92
CA TYR A 33 -7.95 -2.27 -2.37
C TYR A 33 -6.75 -3.16 -2.07
N PRO A 34 -6.91 -4.26 -1.31
CA PRO A 34 -5.81 -5.12 -0.93
C PRO A 34 -5.27 -5.89 -2.14
N MET A 35 -3.94 -5.97 -2.26
CA MET A 35 -3.25 -6.60 -3.39
C MET A 35 -3.58 -8.10 -3.55
N GLN A 36 -4.02 -8.77 -2.48
CA GLN A 36 -4.41 -10.17 -2.46
C GLN A 36 -5.71 -10.45 -3.23
N LEU A 37 -6.51 -9.42 -3.55
CA LEU A 37 -7.83 -9.56 -4.17
C LEU A 37 -7.90 -8.80 -5.48
N THR A 38 -8.65 -9.35 -6.45
CA THR A 38 -9.13 -8.55 -7.58
C THR A 38 -10.16 -7.52 -7.11
N PHE A 39 -10.38 -6.45 -7.88
CA PHE A 39 -11.38 -5.42 -7.60
C PHE A 39 -12.78 -6.02 -7.33
N ARG A 40 -13.22 -6.98 -8.15
CA ARG A 40 -14.51 -7.65 -7.97
C ARG A 40 -14.58 -8.44 -6.66
N GLN A 41 -13.53 -9.21 -6.35
CA GLN A 41 -13.47 -9.97 -5.09
C GLN A 41 -13.46 -9.05 -3.87
N ALA A 42 -12.71 -7.94 -3.94
CA ALA A 42 -12.66 -6.95 -2.87
C ALA A 42 -14.03 -6.31 -2.62
N ASN A 43 -14.75 -5.88 -3.66
CA ASN A 43 -16.11 -5.33 -3.51
C ASN A 43 -17.10 -6.34 -2.93
N GLN A 44 -16.97 -7.62 -3.30
CA GLN A 44 -17.79 -8.66 -2.72
C GLN A 44 -17.44 -8.86 -1.23
N LEU A 45 -16.16 -9.04 -0.92
CA LEU A 45 -15.68 -9.32 0.44
C LEU A 45 -15.96 -8.17 1.40
N MET A 46 -15.82 -6.93 0.94
CA MET A 46 -16.13 -5.73 1.72
C MET A 46 -17.56 -5.72 2.26
N ASN A 47 -18.50 -6.34 1.55
CA ASN A 47 -19.89 -6.48 1.97
C ASN A 47 -20.16 -7.77 2.74
N THR A 48 -19.56 -8.89 2.32
CA THR A 48 -19.87 -10.22 2.89
C THR A 48 -19.08 -10.55 4.15
N ASP A 49 -17.86 -10.03 4.28
CA ASP A 49 -16.95 -10.26 5.42
C ASP A 49 -16.01 -9.04 5.62
N PRO A 50 -16.53 -7.95 6.22
CA PRO A 50 -15.80 -6.70 6.39
C PRO A 50 -14.55 -6.83 7.27
N ASP A 51 -14.54 -7.73 8.25
CA ASP A 51 -13.40 -7.90 9.16
C ASP A 51 -12.24 -8.60 8.48
N ARG A 52 -12.52 -9.59 7.63
CA ARG A 52 -11.50 -10.18 6.75
C ARG A 52 -11.01 -9.17 5.72
N PHE A 53 -11.89 -8.33 5.17
CA PHE A 53 -11.47 -7.25 4.27
C PHE A 53 -10.49 -6.29 4.95
N LYS A 54 -10.81 -5.80 6.16
CA LYS A 54 -9.92 -4.94 6.96
C LYS A 54 -8.56 -5.59 7.23
N THR A 55 -8.55 -6.87 7.56
CA THR A 55 -7.31 -7.64 7.80
C THR A 55 -6.42 -7.65 6.56
N LEU A 56 -7.00 -7.93 5.39
CA LEU A 56 -6.28 -7.93 4.12
C LEU A 56 -5.80 -6.53 3.72
N VAL A 57 -6.60 -5.49 3.98
CA VAL A 57 -6.20 -4.09 3.78
C VAL A 57 -4.95 -3.76 4.60
N HIS A 58 -4.93 -4.09 5.90
CA HIS A 58 -3.76 -3.86 6.74
C HIS A 58 -2.54 -4.69 6.32
N GLU A 59 -2.72 -5.94 5.91
CA GLU A 59 -1.63 -6.77 5.37
C GLU A 59 -1.03 -6.17 4.10
N SER A 60 -1.89 -5.76 3.16
CA SER A 60 -1.47 -5.09 1.93
C SER A 60 -0.76 -3.76 2.20
N LEU A 61 -1.26 -2.96 3.14
CA LEU A 61 -0.66 -1.68 3.51
C LEU A 61 0.74 -1.87 4.13
N ARG A 62 0.92 -2.86 5.01
CA ARG A 62 2.24 -3.21 5.56
C ARG A 62 3.25 -3.57 4.47
N ARG A 63 2.81 -4.33 3.47
CA ARG A 63 3.63 -4.68 2.30
C ARG A 63 3.96 -3.44 1.46
N HIS A 64 2.98 -2.56 1.26
CA HIS A 64 3.19 -1.30 0.53
C HIS A 64 4.26 -0.43 1.18
N VAL A 65 4.14 -0.20 2.49
CA VAL A 65 5.11 0.59 3.27
C VAL A 65 6.48 -0.07 3.27
N ALA A 66 6.55 -1.41 3.39
CA ALA A 66 7.83 -2.13 3.30
C ALA A 66 8.54 -1.92 1.95
N ALA A 67 7.78 -1.91 0.85
CA ALA A 67 8.31 -1.66 -0.48
C ALA A 67 8.83 -0.21 -0.63
N ILE A 68 8.06 0.77 -0.15
CA ILE A 68 8.46 2.18 -0.14
C ILE A 68 9.72 2.39 0.69
N ASN A 69 9.78 1.84 1.90
CA ASN A 69 10.97 1.95 2.76
C ASN A 69 12.20 1.37 2.06
N LYS A 70 12.08 0.21 1.41
CA LYS A 70 13.20 -0.40 0.68
C LYS A 70 13.70 0.44 -0.50
N LEU A 71 12.78 1.05 -1.24
CA LEU A 71 13.15 1.96 -2.32
C LEU A 71 13.75 3.26 -1.77
N SER A 72 13.24 3.74 -0.63
CA SER A 72 13.75 4.95 0.00
C SER A 72 15.15 4.76 0.60
N ASP A 73 15.41 3.63 1.25
CA ASP A 73 16.74 3.20 1.67
C ASP A 73 17.74 3.13 0.50
N ALA A 74 17.24 2.86 -0.71
CA ALA A 74 18.03 2.78 -1.95
C ALA A 74 18.24 4.14 -2.64
N GLY A 75 17.64 5.23 -2.12
CA GLY A 75 17.81 6.59 -2.65
C GLY A 75 16.53 7.26 -3.18
N MET A 76 15.39 6.56 -3.22
CA MET A 76 14.12 7.18 -3.62
C MET A 76 13.63 8.15 -2.54
N PHE A 77 13.30 9.38 -2.93
CA PHE A 77 12.62 10.31 -2.04
C PHE A 77 11.11 10.05 -2.03
N PHE A 78 10.55 9.76 -0.86
CA PHE A 78 9.11 9.55 -0.68
C PHE A 78 8.48 10.66 0.19
N TRP A 79 7.28 11.11 -0.18
CA TRP A 79 6.46 11.98 0.66
C TRP A 79 5.00 11.50 0.73
N ASP A 80 4.34 11.83 1.84
CA ASP A 80 2.90 11.63 2.00
C ASP A 80 2.13 12.76 1.29
N TYR A 81 1.09 12.41 0.53
CA TYR A 81 0.29 13.39 -0.23
C TYR A 81 -0.89 13.96 0.57
N GLY A 82 -0.89 13.82 1.89
CA GLY A 82 -1.96 14.29 2.77
C GLY A 82 -3.20 13.40 2.76
N ASN A 83 -3.05 12.13 2.39
CA ASN A 83 -4.13 11.15 2.30
C ASN A 83 -4.26 10.24 3.54
N ALA A 84 -3.50 10.54 4.60
CA ALA A 84 -3.34 9.72 5.81
C ALA A 84 -2.57 8.41 5.61
N PHE A 85 -1.72 8.32 4.58
CA PHE A 85 -0.93 7.12 4.30
C PHE A 85 -0.03 6.71 5.48
N LEU A 86 0.79 7.64 5.98
CA LEU A 86 1.69 7.36 7.10
C LEU A 86 0.94 7.02 8.39
N LEU A 87 -0.23 7.62 8.60
CA LEU A 87 -1.08 7.35 9.77
C LEU A 87 -1.68 5.93 9.72
N GLU A 88 -2.23 5.53 8.58
CA GLU A 88 -2.78 4.19 8.42
C GLU A 88 -1.68 3.11 8.41
N ALA A 89 -0.49 3.44 7.89
CA ALA A 89 0.69 2.60 8.01
C ALA A 89 1.07 2.34 9.47
N GLN A 90 1.05 3.38 10.32
CA GLN A 90 1.29 3.24 11.76
C GLN A 90 0.26 2.35 12.44
N ARG A 91 -1.03 2.57 12.14
CA ARG A 91 -2.14 1.75 12.68
C ARG A 91 -2.04 0.28 12.27
N ALA A 92 -1.51 0.02 11.08
CA ALA A 92 -1.26 -1.34 10.61
C ALA A 92 -0.05 -2.03 11.29
N GLY A 93 0.65 -1.34 12.22
CA GLY A 93 1.72 -1.89 13.04
C GLY A 93 3.14 -1.63 12.54
N LYS A 94 3.41 -0.41 12.04
CA LYS A 94 4.76 0.03 11.63
C LYS A 94 5.18 1.36 12.24
#